data_AF-H1SBL7-F1
#
_entry.id   AF-H1SBL7-F1
#
_cell.length_a   1.000
_cell.length_b   1.000
_cell.length_c   1.000
_cell.angle_alpha   90.00
_cell.angle_beta   90.00
_cell.angle_gamma   90.00
#
_symmetry.space_group_name_H-M   'P 1'
#
loop_
_entity.id
_entity.type
_entity.pdbx_description
1 polymer ?
#
loop_
_entity_poly.entity_id
_entity_poly.type
_entity_poly.pdbx_seq_one_letter_code
_entity_poly.pdbx_strand_id
1 'polypeptide(L)'
;MARLFVAIEVPQALAAALLARVPRVGGIRAATPHQVHLTLHFLGEQDDATAACIEQVLGGVSGKSFALTVKEAGYFRGRRASVLWVGVAPNAALDGLRAALARALGGCGRYGLDPGPG
;
A
#
# COMPACT_ATOMS: atom_id res chain seq x y z
N MET A 1 12.24 -8.67 14.15
CA MET A 1 10.78 -8.48 14.00
C MET A 1 10.50 -7.10 13.44
N ALA A 2 9.84 -7.06 12.28
CA ALA A 2 9.49 -5.83 11.57
C ALA A 2 8.05 -5.87 11.07
N ARG A 3 7.39 -4.71 11.07
CA ARG A 3 6.06 -4.53 10.49
C ARG A 3 6.17 -4.33 8.98
N LEU A 4 5.72 -5.31 8.20
CA LEU A 4 5.89 -5.32 6.75
C LEU A 4 4.59 -5.05 5.99
N PHE A 5 4.76 -4.49 4.80
CA PHE A 5 3.72 -4.34 3.79
C PHE A 5 4.36 -4.32 2.40
N VAL A 6 3.58 -4.60 1.37
CA VAL A 6 3.97 -4.49 -0.05
C VAL A 6 3.23 -3.32 -0.66
N ALA A 7 3.93 -2.46 -1.40
CA ALA A 7 3.35 -1.27 -1.99
C ALA A 7 3.95 -0.95 -3.37
N ILE A 8 3.22 -0.12 -4.13
CA ILE A 8 3.75 0.58 -5.30
C ILE A 8 4.15 1.98 -4.87
N GLU A 9 5.37 2.38 -5.20
CA GLU A 9 5.83 3.75 -5.00
C GLU A 9 5.09 4.71 -5.94
N VAL A 10 4.71 5.87 -5.40
CA VAL A 10 4.10 6.93 -6.18
C VAL A 10 5.20 7.90 -6.63
N PRO A 11 5.23 8.34 -7.90
CA PRO A 11 6.19 9.34 -8.35
C PRO A 11 6.16 10.59 -7.45
N GLN A 12 7.34 11.07 -7.03
CA GLN A 12 7.46 12.15 -6.04
C GLN A 12 6.69 13.42 -6.43
N ALA A 13 6.68 13.77 -7.72
CA ALA A 13 5.92 14.91 -8.22
C ALA A 13 4.40 14.74 -8.04
N LEU A 14 3.88 13.53 -8.25
CA LEU A 14 2.47 13.22 -8.03
C LEU A 14 2.14 13.23 -6.53
N ALA A 15 2.99 12.63 -5.70
CA ALA A 15 2.83 12.65 -4.25
C ALA A 15 2.79 14.09 -3.69
N ALA A 16 3.73 14.95 -4.11
CA ALA A 16 3.76 16.36 -3.73
C ALA A 16 2.50 17.11 -4.19
N ALA A 17 2.04 16.87 -5.42
CA ALA A 17 0.82 17.48 -5.94
C ALA A 17 -0.43 17.04 -5.17
N LEU A 18 -0.52 15.78 -4.74
CA LEU A 18 -1.62 15.29 -3.90
C LEU A 18 -1.57 15.93 -2.51
N LEU A 19 -0.40 15.97 -1.87
CA LEU A 19 -0.22 16.56 -0.54
C LEU A 19 -0.52 18.06 -0.50
N ALA A 20 -0.25 18.78 -1.59
CA ALA A 20 -0.60 20.20 -1.71
C ALA A 20 -2.12 20.47 -1.64
N ARG A 21 -2.96 19.45 -1.90
CA ARG A 21 -4.42 19.53 -1.82
C ARG A 21 -4.96 19.17 -0.43
N VAL A 22 -4.12 18.67 0.48
CA VAL A 22 -4.53 18.34 1.85
C VAL A 22 -4.81 19.64 2.61
N PRO A 23 -5.99 19.81 3.22
CA PRO A 23 -6.32 21.01 3.97
C PRO A 23 -5.31 21.26 5.10
N ARG A 24 -4.84 22.50 5.21
CA ARG A 24 -3.98 22.93 6.31
C ARG A 24 -4.85 23.32 7.50
N VAL A 25 -5.43 22.33 8.16
CA VAL A 25 -6.24 22.51 9.37
C VAL A 25 -5.57 21.82 10.56
N GLY A 26 -5.82 22.35 11.76
CA GLY A 26 -5.32 21.76 13.00
C GLY A 26 -5.77 20.31 13.15
N GLY A 27 -4.88 19.44 13.64
CA GLY A 27 -5.16 18.02 13.88
C GLY A 27 -4.85 17.07 12.73
N ILE A 28 -4.48 17.58 11.54
CA ILE A 28 -3.99 16.73 10.44
C ILE A 28 -2.45 16.70 10.46
N ARG A 29 -1.90 15.50 10.61
CA ARG A 29 -0.47 15.25 10.40
C ARG A 29 -0.29 14.76 8.96
N ALA A 30 0.17 15.65 8.07
CA ALA A 30 0.43 15.29 6.68
C ALA A 30 1.63 14.34 6.57
N ALA A 31 1.55 13.40 5.64
CA ALA A 31 2.68 12.58 5.22
C ALA A 31 3.68 13.42 4.41
N THR A 32 4.94 13.00 4.35
CA THR A 32 5.90 13.53 3.38
C THR A 32 5.71 12.87 2.01
N PRO A 33 6.18 13.47 0.90
CA PRO A 33 6.08 12.86 -0.43
C PRO A 33 6.64 11.42 -0.50
N HIS A 34 7.75 11.15 0.19
CA HIS A 34 8.36 9.82 0.28
C HIS A 34 7.53 8.79 1.05
N GLN A 35 6.59 9.23 1.88
CA GLN A 35 5.70 8.34 2.63
C GLN A 35 4.43 7.99 1.84
N VAL A 36 4.14 8.69 0.73
CA VAL A 36 2.96 8.41 -0.10
C VAL A 36 3.23 7.20 -0.99
N HIS A 37 2.43 6.17 -0.80
CA HIS A 37 2.52 4.92 -1.56
C HIS A 37 1.13 4.29 -1.69
N LEU A 38 0.98 3.39 -2.66
CA LEU A 38 -0.22 2.55 -2.79
C LEU A 38 0.05 1.18 -2.17
N THR A 39 -0.45 0.95 -0.95
CA THR A 39 -0.34 -0.36 -0.27
C THR A 39 -1.16 -1.41 -1.01
N LEU A 40 -0.56 -2.57 -1.29
CA LEU A 40 -1.19 -3.71 -1.96
C LEU A 40 -1.57 -4.81 -0.97
N HIS A 41 -0.67 -5.12 -0.04
CA HIS A 41 -0.82 -6.12 1.01
C HIS A 41 -0.19 -5.63 2.31
N PHE A 42 -0.96 -5.64 3.39
CA PHE A 42 -0.42 -5.43 4.74
C PHE A 42 -0.09 -6.80 5.34
N LEU A 43 1.15 -6.98 5.81
CA LEU A 43 1.62 -8.28 6.27
C LEU A 43 1.71 -8.38 7.79
N GLY A 44 1.62 -7.25 8.51
CA GLY A 44 1.76 -7.25 9.97
C GLY A 44 3.20 -7.46 10.44
N GLU A 45 3.36 -7.86 11.69
CA GLU A 45 4.66 -8.17 12.28
C GLU A 45 5.17 -9.50 11.74
N GLN A 46 6.41 -9.51 11.25
CA GLN A 46 7.07 -10.69 10.71
C GLN A 46 8.40 -10.91 11.43
N ASP A 47 8.74 -12.18 11.67
CA ASP A 47 10.07 -12.57 12.10
C ASP A 47 11.07 -12.52 10.93
N ASP A 48 12.36 -12.56 11.25
CA ASP A 48 13.41 -12.31 10.27
C ASP A 48 13.47 -13.43 9.21
N ALA A 49 13.10 -14.66 9.57
CA ALA A 49 13.02 -15.79 8.64
C ALA A 49 11.88 -15.62 7.63
N THR A 50 10.71 -15.18 8.10
CA THR A 50 9.55 -14.92 7.24
C THR A 50 9.80 -13.70 6.36
N ALA A 51 10.44 -12.65 6.89
CA ALA A 51 10.85 -11.47 6.12
C ALA A 51 11.79 -11.83 4.96
N ALA A 52 12.82 -12.65 5.21
CA ALA A 52 13.74 -13.11 4.18
C ALA A 52 13.04 -13.94 3.10
N CYS A 53 12.10 -14.80 3.48
CA CYS A 53 11.29 -15.53 2.52
C CYS A 53 10.44 -14.58 1.66
N ILE A 54 9.76 -13.60 2.28
CA ILE A 54 8.96 -12.59 1.59
C ILE A 54 9.80 -11.86 0.54
N GLU A 55 10.99 -11.40 0.90
CA GLU A 55 11.91 -10.72 -0.03
C GLU A 55 12.24 -11.61 -1.23
N GLN A 56 12.57 -12.88 -0.98
CA GLN A 56 12.91 -13.84 -2.03
C GLN A 56 11.72 -14.09 -2.98
N VAL A 57 10.51 -14.34 -2.46
CA VAL A 57 9.35 -14.65 -3.33
C VAL A 57 8.87 -13.42 -4.10
N LEU A 58 8.98 -12.22 -3.52
CA LEU A 58 8.63 -10.98 -4.21
C LEU A 58 9.59 -10.69 -5.38
N GLY A 59 10.86 -11.04 -5.26
CA GLY A 59 11.84 -10.92 -6.36
C GLY A 59 11.48 -11.75 -7.59
N GLY A 60 10.67 -12.81 -7.44
CA GLY A 60 10.15 -13.62 -8.54
C GLY A 60 8.87 -13.09 -9.18
N VAL A 61 8.21 -12.09 -8.59
CA VAL A 61 6.96 -11.53 -9.12
C VAL A 61 7.28 -10.51 -10.20
N SER A 62 6.81 -10.79 -11.42
CA SER A 62 6.94 -9.88 -12.56
C SER A 62 5.58 -9.58 -13.20
N GLY A 63 5.49 -8.45 -13.88
CA GLY A 63 4.27 -8.02 -14.56
C GLY A 63 4.58 -6.92 -15.57
N LYS A 64 3.64 -6.68 -16.50
CA LYS A 64 3.72 -5.55 -17.43
C LYS A 64 3.43 -4.26 -16.68
N SER A 65 4.09 -3.17 -17.06
CA SER A 65 3.74 -1.82 -16.62
C SER A 65 2.30 -1.48 -17.00
N PHE A 66 1.59 -0.78 -16.13
CA PHE A 66 0.23 -0.31 -16.37
C PHE A 66 0.04 1.11 -15.82
N ALA A 67 -0.96 1.81 -16.32
CA ALA A 67 -1.32 3.15 -15.85
C ALA A 67 -2.38 3.06 -14.75
N LEU A 68 -2.22 3.89 -13.72
CA LEU A 68 -3.22 4.09 -12.67
C LEU A 68 -3.75 5.52 -12.74
N THR A 69 -5.06 5.68 -12.50
CA THR A 69 -5.72 6.99 -12.46
C THR A 69 -6.17 7.26 -11.03
N VAL A 70 -5.69 8.37 -10.45
CA VAL A 70 -6.23 8.89 -9.18
C VAL A 70 -7.66 9.35 -9.42
N LYS A 71 -8.60 8.91 -8.58
CA LYS A 71 -10.03 9.14 -8.81
C LYS A 71 -10.70 9.92 -7.69
N GLU A 72 -10.66 9.39 -6.48
CA GLU A 72 -11.43 9.92 -5.35
C GLU A 72 -10.55 10.11 -4.13
N ALA A 73 -10.99 10.95 -3.20
CA ALA A 73 -10.37 11.09 -1.90
C ALA A 73 -11.42 10.78 -0.83
N GLY A 74 -10.98 10.17 0.26
CA GLY A 74 -11.85 9.79 1.36
C GLY A 74 -11.13 9.83 2.69
N TYR A 75 -11.81 9.33 3.71
CA TYR A 75 -11.22 9.21 5.02
C TYR A 75 -11.67 7.90 5.69
N PHE A 76 -10.73 7.19 6.30
CA PHE A 76 -11.04 6.07 7.18
C PHE A 76 -11.20 6.59 8.60
N ARG A 77 -12.30 6.22 9.27
CA ARG A 77 -12.52 6.55 10.69
C ARG A 77 -11.90 5.46 11.56
N GLY A 78 -10.76 5.75 12.17
CA GLY A 78 -10.20 4.87 13.18
C GLY A 78 -10.57 5.31 14.60
N ARG A 79 -10.58 4.36 15.54
CA ARG A 79 -10.83 4.64 16.98
C ARG A 79 -9.77 5.55 17.61
N ARG A 80 -8.52 5.49 17.13
CA ARG A 80 -7.38 6.29 17.64
C ARG A 80 -6.94 7.40 16.69
N ALA A 81 -7.04 7.18 15.38
CA ALA A 81 -6.67 8.14 14.36
C ALA A 81 -7.52 7.91 13.11
N SER A 82 -7.94 9.00 12.47
CA SER A 82 -8.54 8.94 11.13
C SER A 82 -7.47 9.17 10.08
N VAL A 83 -7.60 8.54 8.92
CA VAL A 83 -6.62 8.63 7.83
C VAL A 83 -7.29 9.21 6.61
N LEU A 84 -6.76 10.30 6.06
CA LEU A 84 -7.12 10.78 4.72
C LEU A 84 -6.41 9.92 3.69
N TRP A 85 -7.13 9.52 2.65
CA TRP A 85 -6.60 8.68 1.58
C TRP A 85 -7.08 9.15 0.22
N VAL A 86 -6.35 8.72 -0.80
CA VAL A 86 -6.67 8.94 -2.21
C VAL A 86 -6.80 7.57 -2.88
N GLY A 87 -7.95 7.34 -3.49
CA GLY A 87 -8.29 6.13 -4.23
C GLY A 87 -7.88 6.22 -5.68
N VAL A 88 -7.63 5.05 -6.26
CA VAL A 88 -7.39 4.88 -7.69
C VAL A 88 -8.64 4.29 -8.36
N ALA A 89 -8.85 4.59 -9.63
CA ALA A 89 -9.90 3.96 -10.42
C ALA A 89 -9.68 2.44 -10.51
N PRO A 90 -10.76 1.63 -10.62
CA PRO A 90 -10.64 0.19 -10.83
C PRO A 90 -9.73 -0.14 -12.02
N ASN A 91 -8.84 -1.12 -11.84
CA ASN A 91 -7.84 -1.46 -12.83
C ASN A 91 -7.49 -2.96 -12.76
N ALA A 92 -7.82 -3.70 -13.83
CA ALA A 92 -7.62 -5.15 -13.87
C ALA A 92 -6.14 -5.58 -13.78
N ALA A 93 -5.20 -4.75 -14.24
CA ALA A 93 -3.77 -5.05 -14.11
C ALA A 93 -3.28 -4.91 -12.67
N LEU A 94 -3.80 -3.92 -11.93
CA LEU A 94 -3.56 -3.78 -10.49
C LEU A 94 -4.13 -4.98 -9.72
N ASP A 95 -5.36 -5.40 -10.05
CA ASP A 95 -5.99 -6.57 -9.42
C ASP A 95 -5.20 -7.85 -9.72
N GLY A 96 -4.73 -8.01 -10.96
CA GLY A 96 -3.85 -9.10 -11.37
C GLY A 96 -2.53 -9.12 -10.60
N LEU A 97 -1.89 -7.96 -10.41
CA LEU A 97 -0.67 -7.81 -9.61
C LEU A 97 -0.93 -8.18 -8.14
N ARG A 98 -2.01 -7.68 -7.54
CA ARG A 98 -2.39 -8.02 -6.16
C ARG A 98 -2.59 -9.52 -5.98
N ALA A 99 -3.25 -10.17 -6.94
CA ALA A 99 -3.46 -11.62 -6.92
C ALA A 99 -2.15 -12.41 -7.10
N ALA A 100 -1.25 -11.96 -7.97
CA ALA A 100 0.07 -12.57 -8.14
C ALA A 100 0.92 -12.46 -6.87
N LEU A 101 0.94 -11.29 -6.24
CA LEU A 101 1.60 -11.07 -4.96
C LEU A 101 1.01 -11.95 -3.86
N ALA A 102 -0.32 -12.06 -3.76
CA ALA A 102 -0.96 -12.92 -2.76
C ALA A 102 -0.56 -14.40 -2.90
N ARG A 103 -0.50 -14.91 -4.14
CA ARG A 103 -0.06 -16.29 -4.42
C ARG A 103 1.42 -16.51 -4.06
N ALA A 104 2.29 -15.58 -4.47
CA ALA A 104 3.72 -15.68 -4.18
C ALA A 104 3.98 -15.61 -2.67
N LEU A 105 3.32 -14.65 -2.00
CA LEU A 105 3.39 -14.50 -0.57
C LEU A 105 2.98 -15.80 0.11
N GLY A 106 1.83 -16.41 -0.18
CA GLY A 106 1.33 -17.61 0.52
C GLY A 106 2.29 -18.80 0.74
N GLY A 107 3.44 -18.85 0.04
CA GLY A 107 4.52 -19.81 0.29
C GLY A 107 5.40 -19.53 1.52
N CYS A 108 5.37 -18.33 2.12
CA CYS A 108 6.24 -17.95 3.24
C CYS A 108 5.57 -18.05 4.63
N GLY A 109 4.33 -18.55 4.74
CA GLY A 109 3.55 -18.58 5.99
C GLY A 109 2.16 -17.93 5.90
N ARG A 110 1.43 -17.91 7.02
CA ARG A 110 0.14 -17.20 7.15
C ARG A 110 0.39 -15.76 7.62
N TYR A 111 0.50 -14.81 6.71
CA TYR A 111 0.33 -13.39 7.06
C TYR A 111 -1.16 -13.16 7.27
N GLY A 112 -1.53 -12.48 8.36
CA GLY A 112 -2.90 -12.07 8.57
C GLY A 112 -3.34 -11.23 7.39
N LEU A 113 -4.20 -11.78 6.53
CA LEU A 113 -4.95 -11.02 5.55
C LEU A 113 -5.87 -10.11 6.36
N ASP A 114 -5.34 -8.99 6.84
CA ASP A 114 -6.17 -7.95 7.42
C ASP A 114 -7.02 -7.43 6.25
N PRO A 115 -8.34 -7.68 6.24
CA PRO A 115 -9.19 -7.10 5.22
C PRO A 115 -9.00 -5.60 5.39
N GLY A 116 -8.45 -4.93 4.36
CA GLY A 116 -8.10 -3.52 4.44
C GLY A 116 -9.22 -2.67 5.06
N PRO A 117 -8.91 -1.48 5.58
CA PRO A 117 -9.87 -0.69 6.34
C PRO A 117 -11.17 -0.53 5.54
N GLY A 118 -12.25 -1.10 6.09
CA GLY A 118 -13.62 -0.92 5.60
C GLY A 118 -14.17 0.46 5.93
#